data_AF-A0A067YJI3-F1
#
_entry.id   AF-A0A067YJI3-F1
#
_cell.length_a   1.000
_cell.length_b   1.000
_cell.length_c   1.000
_cell.angle_alpha   90.00
_cell.angle_beta   90.00
_cell.angle_gamma   90.00
#
_symmetry.space_group_name_H-M   'P 1'
#
loop_
_entity.id
_entity.type
_entity.pdbx_description
1 polymer ?
#
loop_
_entity_poly.entity_id
_entity_poly.type
_entity_poly.pdbx_seq_one_letter_code
_entity_poly.pdbx_strand_id
1 'polypeptide(L)'
;MRNYLHRCVEQGRDFNVNLGVKNTIITSGLRYCLATGNWGDQKKAASAKAGVSQVLNRYTYASTLSHLRRTNTPIGRDGKIAKP
;
A
#
# COMPACT_ATOMS: atom_id res chain seq x y z
N MET A 1 2.05 -17.30 7.64
CA MET A 1 1.29 -18.19 8.54
C MET A 1 0.81 -19.47 7.89
N ARG A 2 -0.24 -19.48 7.04
CA ARG A 2 -0.88 -20.72 6.54
C ARG A 2 0.10 -21.73 5.93
N ASN A 3 0.94 -21.31 4.98
CA ASN A 3 1.89 -22.21 4.32
C ASN A 3 2.98 -22.72 5.27
N TYR A 4 3.34 -21.94 6.30
CA TYR A 4 4.32 -22.37 7.31
C TYR A 4 3.70 -23.40 8.26
N LEU A 5 2.45 -23.19 8.68
CA LEU A 5 1.70 -24.13 9.50
C LEU A 5 1.52 -25.48 8.78
N HIS A 6 1.08 -25.48 7.52
CA HIS A 6 0.95 -26.71 6.73
C HIS A 6 2.27 -27.50 6.68
N ARG A 7 3.41 -26.82 6.43
CA ARG A 7 4.73 -27.48 6.40
C ARG A 7 5.17 -28.03 7.76
N CYS A 8 4.81 -27.37 8.87
CA CYS A 8 5.15 -27.87 10.20
C CYS A 8 4.38 -29.17 10.51
N VAL A 9 3.08 -29.20 10.14
CA VAL A 9 2.22 -30.38 10.30
C VAL A 9 2.71 -31.55 9.41
N GLU A 10 3.03 -31.30 8.13
CA GLU A 10 3.52 -32.33 7.21
C GLU A 10 4.85 -32.97 7.65
N GLN A 11 5.68 -32.20 8.36
CA GLN A 11 7.01 -32.64 8.79
C GLN A 11 7.04 -33.10 10.25
N GLY A 12 5.90 -33.13 10.94
CA GLY A 12 5.81 -33.49 12.35
C GLY A 12 6.61 -32.56 13.28
N ARG A 13 6.83 -31.31 12.88
CA ARG A 13 7.61 -30.33 13.65
C ARG A 13 6.69 -29.37 14.41
N ASP A 14 7.12 -28.97 15.60
CA ASP A 14 6.40 -27.99 16.40
C ASP A 14 6.31 -26.63 15.71
N PHE A 15 5.14 -26.01 15.79
CA PHE A 15 4.87 -24.71 15.21
C PHE A 15 5.43 -23.59 16.08
N ASN A 16 6.41 -22.85 15.58
CA ASN A 16 6.92 -21.66 16.25
C ASN A 16 6.36 -20.38 15.62
N VAL A 17 5.57 -19.64 16.40
CA VAL A 17 4.93 -18.39 15.97
C VAL A 17 5.95 -17.35 15.47
N ASN A 18 7.10 -17.23 16.13
CA ASN A 18 8.13 -16.26 15.75
C ASN A 18 8.71 -16.53 14.36
N LEU A 19 8.77 -17.80 13.95
CA LEU A 19 9.20 -18.19 12.60
C LEU A 19 8.07 -18.09 11.57
N GLY A 20 6.81 -18.18 12.02
CA GLY A 20 5.63 -18.09 11.16
C GLY A 20 5.25 -16.68 10.72
N VAL A 21 5.63 -15.68 11.53
CA VAL A 21 5.39 -14.25 11.27
C VAL A 21 6.59 -13.64 10.55
N LYS A 22 6.37 -13.19 9.31
CA LYS A 22 7.41 -12.52 8.51
C LYS A 22 7.25 -11.01 8.62
N ASN A 23 8.07 -10.38 9.46
CA ASN A 23 8.09 -8.92 9.66
C ASN A 23 8.31 -8.12 8.35
N THR A 24 9.11 -8.67 7.43
CA THR A 24 9.44 -8.05 6.14
C THR A 24 8.21 -7.79 5.27
N ILE A 25 7.14 -8.57 5.42
CA ILE A 25 5.89 -8.36 4.67
C ILE A 25 5.31 -6.98 4.99
N ILE A 26 5.27 -6.61 6.28
CA ILE A 26 4.72 -5.34 6.72
C ILE A 26 5.69 -4.21 6.39
N THR A 27 6.97 -4.36 6.76
CA THR A 27 7.98 -3.31 6.56
C THR A 27 8.16 -2.95 5.08
N SER A 28 8.36 -3.95 4.22
CA SER A 28 8.55 -3.73 2.78
C SER A 28 7.25 -3.30 2.10
N GLY A 29 6.11 -3.86 2.52
CA GLY A 29 4.79 -3.47 2.01
C GLY A 29 4.50 -1.99 2.25
N LEU A 30 4.68 -1.50 3.48
CA LEU A 30 4.49 -0.10 3.83
C LEU A 30 5.47 0.82 3.07
N ARG A 31 6.75 0.43 2.99
CA ARG A 31 7.75 1.19 2.23
C ARG A 31 7.33 1.34 0.76
N TYR A 32 6.88 0.26 0.13
CA TYR A 32 6.42 0.27 -1.26
C TYR A 32 5.18 1.16 -1.45
N CYS A 33 4.14 0.98 -0.63
CA CYS A 33 2.89 1.75 -0.75
C CYS A 33 3.11 3.26 -0.55
N LEU A 34 3.95 3.64 0.41
CA LEU A 34 4.26 5.04 0.69
C LEU A 34 5.17 5.67 -0.38
N ALA A 35 6.15 4.94 -0.90
CA ALA A 35 7.08 5.46 -1.90
C ALA A 35 6.44 5.60 -3.29
N THR A 36 5.57 4.67 -3.68
CA THR A 36 4.99 4.63 -5.03
C THR A 36 3.60 5.25 -5.12
N GLY A 37 2.90 5.37 -4.00
CA GLY A 37 1.50 5.80 -3.98
C GLY A 37 0.49 4.74 -4.42
N ASN A 38 0.94 3.53 -4.76
CA ASN A 38 0.09 2.39 -5.07
C ASN A 38 -0.28 1.66 -3.77
N TRP A 39 -1.55 1.72 -3.37
CA TRP A 39 -2.05 1.03 -2.18
C TRP A 39 -2.65 -0.33 -2.54
N GLY A 40 -1.83 -1.37 -2.44
CA GLY A 40 -2.22 -2.75 -2.73
C GLY A 40 -1.01 -3.66 -2.87
N ASP A 41 -1.25 -4.92 -3.23
CA ASP A 41 -0.18 -5.86 -3.54
C ASP A 41 0.55 -5.41 -4.81
N GLN A 42 1.88 -5.37 -4.76
CA GLN A 42 2.74 -5.06 -5.89
C GLN A 42 2.44 -5.97 -7.10
N LYS A 43 2.07 -7.24 -6.85
CA LYS A 43 1.71 -8.19 -7.91
C LYS A 43 0.37 -7.88 -8.59
N LYS A 44 -0.46 -7.06 -7.96
CA LYS A 44 -1.76 -6.61 -8.45
C LYS A 44 -1.79 -5.08 -8.60
N ALA A 45 -0.65 -4.48 -8.97
CA ALA A 45 -0.50 -3.04 -9.04
C ALA A 45 -1.54 -2.36 -9.95
N ALA A 46 -1.97 -3.02 -11.04
CA ALA A 46 -2.96 -2.48 -11.97
C ALA A 46 -4.37 -2.31 -11.38
N SER A 47 -4.74 -3.09 -10.36
CA SER A 47 -6.01 -2.97 -9.65
C SER A 47 -5.89 -2.25 -8.30
N ALA A 48 -4.65 -1.91 -7.91
CA ALA A 48 -4.39 -1.17 -6.69
C ALA A 48 -4.84 0.29 -6.84
N LYS A 49 -5.28 0.91 -5.73
CA LYS A 49 -5.61 2.33 -5.72
C LYS A 49 -4.31 3.13 -5.89
N ALA A 50 -4.14 3.76 -7.05
CA ALA A 50 -2.96 4.55 -7.38
C ALA A 50 -3.06 5.99 -6.85
N GLY A 51 -1.91 6.61 -6.60
CA GLY A 51 -1.79 8.05 -6.30
C GLY A 51 -2.24 8.51 -4.92
N VAL A 52 -2.34 7.59 -3.94
CA VAL A 52 -2.76 7.91 -2.56
C VAL A 52 -1.62 8.60 -1.79
N SER A 53 -0.39 8.09 -1.89
CA SER A 53 0.80 8.78 -1.39
C SER A 53 1.38 9.62 -2.52
N GLN A 54 1.71 10.88 -2.22
CA GLN A 54 2.24 11.84 -3.18
C GLN A 54 3.46 12.54 -2.59
N VAL A 55 4.42 12.88 -3.45
CA VAL A 55 5.58 13.66 -3.04
C VAL A 55 5.12 15.05 -2.63
N LEU A 56 5.49 15.46 -1.40
CA LEU A 56 5.10 16.76 -0.85
C LEU A 56 5.63 17.90 -1.73
N ASN A 57 4.76 18.88 -2.01
CA ASN A 57 5.11 20.09 -2.75
C ASN A 57 5.79 21.09 -1.80
N ARG A 58 7.02 21.49 -2.14
CA ARG A 58 7.88 22.36 -1.32
C ARG A 58 8.28 23.67 -2.01
N TYR A 59 7.53 24.13 -3.01
CA TYR A 59 7.88 25.36 -3.74
C TYR A 59 7.70 26.62 -2.89
N THR A 60 6.64 26.70 -2.09
CA THR A 60 6.40 27.77 -1.11
C THR A 60 5.70 27.20 0.12
N TYR A 61 5.76 27.93 1.24
CA TYR A 61 5.00 27.56 2.46
C TYR A 61 3.51 27.36 2.16
N ALA A 62 2.91 28.27 1.38
CA ALA A 62 1.53 28.18 0.94
C ALA A 62 1.27 26.91 0.09
N SER A 63 2.19 26.55 -0.81
CA SER A 63 2.10 25.32 -1.62
C SER A 63 2.15 24.06 -0.76
N THR A 64 3.03 24.01 0.25
CA THR A 64 3.12 22.89 1.18
C THR A 64 1.83 22.73 1.98
N LEU A 65 1.32 23.83 2.55
CA LEU A 65 0.12 23.82 3.37
C LEU A 65 -1.14 23.50 2.55
N SER A 66 -1.23 24.00 1.32
CA SER A 66 -2.29 23.63 0.38
C SER A 66 -2.25 22.14 0.05
N HIS A 67 -1.06 21.57 -0.20
CA HIS A 67 -0.91 20.16 -0.54
C HIS A 67 -1.37 19.24 0.59
N LEU A 68 -1.02 19.54 1.85
CA LEU A 68 -1.40 18.73 3.01
C LEU A 68 -2.92 18.67 3.27
N ARG A 69 -3.70 19.62 2.74
CA ARG A 69 -5.16 19.70 2.94
C ARG A 69 -5.97 19.11 1.77
N ARG A 70 -5.32 18.56 0.75
CA ARG A 70 -6.01 18.03 -0.44
C ARG A 70 -6.78 16.75 -0.11
N THR A 71 -7.96 16.60 -0.71
CA THR A 71 -8.76 15.37 -0.72
C THR A 71 -9.00 14.95 -2.16
N ASN A 72 -8.79 13.67 -2.47
CA ASN A 72 -8.98 13.14 -3.83
C ASN A 72 -10.36 12.49 -3.95
N THR A 73 -11.18 12.93 -4.90
CA THR A 73 -12.39 12.22 -5.32
C THR A 73 -12.00 11.13 -6.32
N PRO A 74 -12.32 9.85 -6.09
CA PRO A 74 -11.99 8.76 -7.00
C PRO A 74 -12.92 8.80 -8.22
N ILE A 75 -12.71 9.77 -9.12
CA ILE A 75 -13.40 9.85 -10.41
C ILE A 75 -12.60 9.07 -11.44
N GLY A 76 -13.26 8.17 -12.17
CA GLY A 76 -12.67 7.47 -13.31
C GLY A 76 -12.18 8.48 -14.35
N ARG A 77 -11.01 8.25 -14.92
CA ARG A 77 -10.42 9.14 -15.95
C ARG A 77 -11.21 9.14 -17.27
N ASP A 78 -12.19 8.26 -17.41
CA ASP A 78 -13.05 8.13 -18.57
C ASP A 78 -14.37 8.86 -18.34
N GLY A 79 -14.38 10.13 -18.70
CA GLY A 79 -15.62 10.88 -18.88
C GLY A 79 -15.46 12.35 -18.56
N LYS A 80 -15.70 13.20 -19.57
CA LYS A 80 -16.10 14.60 -19.36
C LYS A 80 -17.49 14.62 -18.70
N ILE A 81 -17.59 14.07 -17.50
CA ILE A 81 -18.83 14.06 -16.73
C ILE A 81 -18.93 15.43 -16.06
N ALA A 82 -20.02 16.14 -16.37
CA ALA A 82 -20.31 17.40 -15.72
C ALA A 82 -20.61 17.17 -14.24
N LYS A 83 -19.84 17.91 -13.41
CA LYS A 83 -19.88 18.10 -11.95
C LYS A 83 -19.82 16.86 -11.02
N PRO A 84 -18.91 16.86 -10.03
CA PRO A 84 -19.07 16.11 -8.78
C PRO A 84 -20.10 16.75 -7.84
#